data_AF-A0A6A5GMI3-F1
#
_entry.id   AF-A0A6A5GMI3-F1
#
_cell.length_a   1.000
_cell.length_b   1.000
_cell.length_c   1.000
_cell.angle_alpha   90.00
_cell.angle_beta   90.00
_cell.angle_gamma   90.00
#
_symmetry.space_group_name_H-M   'P 1'
#
loop_
_entity.id
_entity.type
_entity.pdbx_description
1 polymer ?
#
loop_
_entity_poly.entity_id
_entity_poly.type
_entity_poly.pdbx_seq_one_letter_code
_entity_poly.pdbx_strand_id
1 'polypeptide(L)'
;MDNSNDNFCDSSPSPTVEEDALSVSQLINHPNPPPPVQFKRSVFNELAENLRVKEMEIREKFKLIDQLTQEIDEGDAGDHQAKRVMRVQLQEEVAESFKQFDQIAQTLKEAYMVNIAI
;
A
#
# COMPACT_ATOMS: atom_id res chain seq x y z
N MET A 1 -16.76 -50.96 71.66
CA MET A 1 -16.32 -49.56 71.79
C MET A 1 -17.38 -48.70 71.13
N ASP A 2 -17.95 -47.84 71.97
CA ASP A 2 -18.98 -46.81 71.80
C ASP A 2 -18.72 -45.86 70.61
N ASN A 3 -19.59 -44.96 70.16
CA ASN A 3 -21.05 -44.70 70.13
C ASN A 3 -21.17 -43.27 69.52
N SER A 4 -22.28 -42.97 68.81
CA SER A 4 -22.82 -41.62 68.48
C SER A 4 -22.05 -40.75 67.47
N ASN A 5 -22.62 -40.28 66.34
CA ASN A 5 -23.80 -39.42 66.06
C ASN A 5 -23.62 -37.92 66.40
N ASP A 6 -24.13 -37.10 65.47
CA ASP A 6 -24.55 -35.68 65.55
C ASP A 6 -23.67 -34.54 64.97
N ASN A 7 -24.23 -33.99 63.87
CA ASN A 7 -24.60 -32.58 63.62
C ASN A 7 -23.56 -31.46 63.44
N PHE A 8 -23.64 -30.86 62.24
CA PHE A 8 -23.75 -29.43 61.93
C PHE A 8 -23.14 -28.42 62.92
N CYS A 9 -22.22 -27.59 62.43
CA CYS A 9 -22.32 -26.15 62.70
C CYS A 9 -21.71 -25.31 61.56
N ASP A 10 -22.56 -24.40 61.11
CA ASP A 10 -22.45 -23.41 60.06
C ASP A 10 -21.62 -22.20 60.52
N SER A 11 -21.22 -21.34 59.56
CA SER A 11 -21.06 -19.88 59.67
C SER A 11 -19.75 -19.33 59.08
N SER A 12 -19.92 -18.73 57.89
CA SER A 12 -19.06 -17.70 57.32
C SER A 12 -19.12 -16.41 58.16
N PRO A 13 -18.07 -15.57 58.15
CA PRO A 13 -18.29 -14.24 57.58
C PRO A 13 -17.07 -13.69 56.80
N SER A 14 -17.33 -13.02 55.67
CA SER A 14 -16.47 -11.95 55.13
C SER A 14 -16.93 -10.62 55.73
N PRO A 15 -16.07 -9.61 56.00
CA PRO A 15 -15.55 -8.72 54.95
C PRO A 15 -14.18 -8.01 55.21
N THR A 16 -13.72 -7.24 54.20
CA THR A 16 -12.74 -6.11 54.24
C THR A 16 -11.24 -6.50 54.31
N VAL A 17 -10.51 -6.58 53.18
CA VAL A 17 -9.82 -5.51 52.40
C VAL A 17 -8.75 -4.75 53.19
N GLU A 18 -7.48 -5.05 52.92
CA GLU A 18 -6.35 -4.12 52.62
C GLU A 18 -5.10 -4.98 52.33
N GLU A 19 -4.77 -5.13 51.04
CA GLU A 19 -3.57 -4.56 50.41
C GLU A 19 -2.27 -5.24 50.87
N ASP A 20 -1.77 -6.19 50.06
CA ASP A 20 -0.48 -5.94 49.42
C ASP A 20 -0.13 -6.97 48.34
N ALA A 21 0.71 -6.50 47.41
CA ALA A 21 1.34 -7.21 46.30
C ALA A 21 0.46 -7.44 45.05
N LEU A 22 0.17 -6.33 44.36
CA LEU A 22 0.08 -6.29 42.90
C LEU A 22 1.24 -7.10 42.29
N SER A 23 0.99 -8.34 41.85
CA SER A 23 1.92 -9.05 40.98
C SER A 23 1.73 -8.51 39.56
N VAL A 24 2.39 -7.38 39.30
CA VAL A 24 2.49 -6.70 38.00
C VAL A 24 3.43 -7.51 37.09
N SER A 25 3.08 -8.74 36.75
CA SER A 25 3.96 -9.59 35.93
C SER A 25 3.27 -10.39 34.83
N GLN A 26 2.00 -10.10 34.51
CA GLN A 26 1.34 -10.71 33.34
C GLN A 26 0.71 -9.71 32.37
N LEU A 27 0.94 -8.39 32.56
CA LEU A 27 0.80 -7.43 31.47
C LEU A 27 2.06 -7.51 30.59
N ILE A 28 2.26 -8.67 29.96
CA ILE A 28 2.96 -8.68 28.69
C ILE A 28 2.02 -7.89 27.78
N ASN A 29 2.31 -6.59 27.62
CA ASN A 29 1.86 -5.82 26.48
C ASN A 29 2.38 -6.56 25.26
N HIS A 30 1.63 -7.55 24.79
CA HIS A 30 1.71 -7.98 23.41
C HIS A 30 1.15 -6.78 22.66
N PRO A 31 1.98 -5.97 21.95
CA PRO A 31 1.40 -5.07 20.97
C PRO A 31 0.59 -5.97 20.05
N ASN A 32 -0.73 -5.83 20.08
CA ASN A 32 -1.58 -6.50 19.10
C ASN A 32 -0.99 -6.11 17.74
N PRO A 33 -0.58 -7.08 16.91
CA PRO A 33 -0.12 -6.76 15.58
C PRO A 33 -1.22 -5.93 14.92
N PRO A 34 -0.87 -4.82 14.23
CA PRO A 34 -1.85 -4.02 13.54
C PRO A 34 -2.70 -4.94 12.65
N PRO A 35 -4.02 -4.70 12.57
CA PRO A 35 -4.88 -5.53 11.75
C PRO A 35 -4.31 -5.55 10.32
N PRO A 36 -4.31 -6.73 9.66
CA PRO A 36 -3.78 -6.85 8.32
C PRO A 36 -4.48 -5.84 7.42
N VAL A 37 -3.67 -4.99 6.77
CA VAL A 37 -4.17 -3.97 5.85
C VAL A 37 -4.67 -4.70 4.61
N GLN A 38 -5.97 -4.99 4.57
CA GLN A 38 -6.59 -5.59 3.39
C GLN A 38 -6.61 -4.55 2.27
N PHE A 39 -5.84 -4.78 1.22
CA PHE A 39 -5.81 -3.93 0.06
C PHE A 39 -7.14 -4.10 -0.69
N LYS A 40 -7.95 -3.02 -0.69
CA LYS A 40 -9.29 -3.05 -1.27
C LYS A 40 -9.20 -3.19 -2.80
N ARG A 41 -10.04 -4.05 -3.37
CA ARG A 41 -10.19 -4.22 -4.84
C ARG A 41 -10.40 -2.91 -5.59
N SER A 42 -11.06 -1.93 -4.95
CA SER A 42 -11.24 -0.59 -5.52
C SER A 42 -9.91 0.12 -5.78
N VAL A 43 -8.95 0.04 -4.84
CA VAL A 43 -7.63 0.67 -4.98
C VAL A 43 -6.81 -0.03 -6.06
N PHE A 44 -6.94 -1.36 -6.18
CA PHE A 44 -6.30 -2.11 -7.27
C PHE A 44 -6.82 -1.68 -8.65
N ASN A 45 -8.15 -1.58 -8.78
CA ASN A 45 -8.77 -1.15 -10.03
C ASN A 45 -8.36 0.28 -10.41
N GLU A 46 -8.27 1.18 -9.44
CA GLU A 46 -7.80 2.56 -9.64
C GLU A 46 -6.36 2.61 -10.13
N LEU A 47 -5.45 1.87 -9.49
CA LEU A 47 -4.05 1.79 -9.92
C LEU A 47 -3.90 1.18 -11.32
N ALA A 48 -4.68 0.14 -11.63
CA ALA A 48 -4.68 -0.49 -12.94
C ALA A 48 -5.17 0.48 -14.04
N GLU A 49 -6.16 1.30 -13.74
CA GLU A 49 -6.64 2.31 -14.67
C GLU A 49 -5.62 3.45 -14.85
N ASN A 50 -4.98 3.88 -13.77
CA ASN A 50 -3.91 4.87 -13.84
C ASN A 50 -2.73 4.38 -14.72
N LEU A 51 -2.38 3.09 -14.65
CA LEU A 51 -1.39 2.50 -15.56
C LEU A 51 -1.82 2.57 -17.02
N ARG A 52 -3.08 2.26 -17.34
CA ARG A 52 -3.58 2.34 -18.72
C ARG A 52 -3.55 3.76 -19.26
N VAL A 53 -3.94 4.74 -18.43
CA VAL A 53 -3.89 6.16 -18.81
C VAL A 53 -2.45 6.57 -19.12
N LYS A 54 -1.50 6.20 -18.25
CA LYS A 54 -0.08 6.50 -18.47
C LYS A 54 0.49 5.82 -19.70
N GLU A 55 0.13 4.57 -19.95
CA GLU A 55 0.51 3.85 -21.17
C GLU A 55 0.00 4.56 -22.43
N MET A 56 -1.27 5.00 -22.42
CA MET A 56 -1.86 5.73 -23.53
C MET A 56 -1.13 7.05 -23.80
N GLU A 57 -0.86 7.82 -22.74
CA GLU A 57 -0.11 9.08 -22.81
C GLU A 57 1.29 8.88 -23.42
N ILE A 58 2.01 7.84 -22.98
CA ILE A 58 3.32 7.48 -23.53
C ILE A 58 3.23 7.16 -25.02
N ARG A 59 2.25 6.34 -25.42
CA ARG A 59 2.04 5.94 -26.82
C ARG A 59 1.72 7.14 -27.70
N GLU A 60 0.91 8.08 -27.22
CA GLU A 60 0.58 9.29 -27.97
C GLU A 60 1.80 10.19 -28.17
N LYS A 61 2.61 10.40 -27.13
CA LYS A 61 3.86 11.16 -27.24
C LYS A 61 4.85 10.52 -28.19
N PHE A 62 4.96 9.19 -28.22
CA PHE A 62 5.79 8.49 -29.22
C PHE A 62 5.35 8.78 -30.65
N LYS A 63 4.04 8.77 -30.93
CA LYS A 63 3.53 9.13 -32.27
C LYS A 63 3.93 10.54 -32.68
N LEU A 64 3.88 11.49 -31.75
CA LEU A 64 4.31 12.87 -32.01
C LEU A 64 5.81 12.96 -32.25
N ILE A 65 6.62 12.20 -31.50
CA ILE A 65 8.07 12.11 -31.71
C ILE A 65 8.39 11.52 -33.09
N ASP A 66 7.69 10.46 -33.50
CA ASP A 66 7.87 9.83 -34.81
C ASP A 66 7.50 10.81 -35.93
N GLN A 67 6.36 11.50 -35.79
CA GLN A 67 5.94 12.53 -36.74
C GLN A 67 6.98 13.65 -36.84
N LEU A 68 7.45 14.19 -35.72
CA LEU A 68 8.48 15.24 -35.72
C LEU A 68 9.79 14.74 -36.34
N THR A 69 10.15 13.47 -36.12
CA THR A 69 11.35 12.88 -36.71
C THR A 69 11.23 12.80 -38.22
N GLN A 70 10.10 12.30 -38.73
CA GLN A 70 9.83 12.27 -40.16
C GLN A 70 9.84 13.68 -40.76
N GLU A 71 9.20 14.64 -40.11
CA GLU A 71 9.17 16.03 -40.58
C GLU A 71 10.55 16.71 -40.59
N ILE A 72 11.49 16.29 -39.74
CA ILE A 72 12.88 16.79 -39.73
C ILE A 72 13.71 16.12 -40.82
N ASP A 73 13.46 14.83 -41.10
CA ASP A 73 14.22 14.05 -42.06
C ASP A 73 13.77 14.31 -43.52
N GLU A 74 12.47 14.53 -43.73
CA GLU A 74 11.84 14.68 -45.05
C GLU A 74 11.41 16.13 -45.37
N GLY A 75 11.41 17.01 -44.38
CA GLY A 75 10.92 18.39 -44.52
C GLY A 75 11.91 19.36 -45.16
N ASP A 76 11.39 20.52 -45.59
CA ASP A 76 12.21 21.67 -45.96
C ASP A 76 12.90 22.26 -44.71
N ALA A 77 14.09 22.85 -44.88
CA ALA A 77 14.96 23.28 -43.79
C ALA A 77 14.35 24.35 -42.84
N GLY A 78 13.19 24.90 -43.21
CA GLY A 78 12.39 25.79 -42.38
C GLY A 78 11.94 25.10 -41.08
N ASP A 79 12.31 25.69 -39.95
CA ASP A 79 11.87 25.31 -38.60
C ASP A 79 12.43 23.99 -38.01
N HIS A 80 13.44 23.37 -38.65
CA HIS A 80 14.09 22.15 -38.14
C HIS A 80 14.58 22.29 -36.70
N GLN A 81 15.09 23.47 -36.32
CA GLN A 81 15.58 23.71 -34.97
C GLN A 81 14.44 23.66 -33.94
N ALA A 82 13.30 24.30 -34.20
CA ALA A 82 12.18 24.27 -33.27
C ALA A 82 11.59 22.86 -33.17
N LYS A 83 11.44 22.15 -34.30
CA LYS A 83 11.00 20.75 -34.32
C LYS A 83 11.92 19.83 -33.51
N ARG A 84 13.25 20.02 -33.62
CA ARG A 84 14.23 19.28 -32.81
C ARG A 84 14.08 19.55 -31.32
N VAL A 85 13.89 20.82 -30.94
CA VAL A 85 13.66 21.21 -29.55
C VAL A 85 12.38 20.57 -29.01
N MET A 86 11.27 20.66 -29.77
CA MET A 86 10.00 20.04 -29.39
C MET A 86 10.12 18.51 -29.27
N ARG A 87 10.85 17.85 -30.17
CA ARG A 87 11.12 16.41 -30.09
C ARG A 87 11.88 16.04 -28.82
N VAL A 88 12.93 16.79 -28.47
CA VAL A 88 13.71 16.54 -27.24
C VAL A 88 12.84 16.72 -26.01
N GLN A 89 12.02 17.78 -25.96
CA GLN A 89 11.10 18.00 -24.85
C GLN A 89 10.09 16.85 -24.70
N LEU A 90 9.52 16.36 -25.81
CA LEU A 90 8.63 15.19 -25.77
C LEU A 90 9.35 13.93 -25.28
N GLN A 91 10.63 13.73 -25.65
CA GLN A 91 11.43 12.61 -25.15
C GLN A 91 11.63 12.68 -23.64
N GLU A 92 11.87 13.87 -23.09
CA GLU A 92 11.97 14.11 -21.64
C GLU A 92 10.64 13.81 -20.94
N GLU A 93 9.51 14.27 -21.51
CA GLU A 93 8.17 13.99 -20.97
C GLU A 93 7.82 12.50 -21.01
N VAL A 94 8.23 11.78 -22.06
CA VAL A 94 8.09 10.32 -22.15
C VAL A 94 8.91 9.64 -21.05
N ALA A 95 10.17 10.05 -20.85
CA ALA A 95 11.02 9.50 -19.80
C ALA A 95 10.40 9.71 -18.41
N GLU A 96 9.84 10.89 -18.14
CA GLU A 96 9.15 11.16 -16.87
C GLU A 96 7.86 10.33 -16.73
N SER A 97 7.11 10.15 -17.82
CA SER A 97 5.91 9.31 -17.83
C SER A 97 6.24 7.84 -17.52
N PHE A 98 7.39 7.34 -18.00
CA PHE A 98 7.88 5.99 -17.66
C PHE A 98 8.23 5.85 -16.18
N LYS A 99 8.84 6.87 -15.56
CA LYS A 99 9.11 6.83 -14.10
C LYS A 99 7.81 6.74 -13.30
N GLN A 100 6.81 7.52 -13.69
CA GLN A 100 5.49 7.48 -13.05
C GLN A 100 4.82 6.11 -13.26
N PHE A 101 4.89 5.56 -14.47
CA PHE A 101 4.39 4.23 -14.77
C PHE A 101 5.04 3.17 -13.87
N ASP A 102 6.37 3.20 -13.74
CA ASP A 102 7.14 2.28 -12.91
C ASP A 102 6.76 2.38 -11.42
N GLN A 103 6.61 3.60 -10.90
CA GLN A 103 6.14 3.84 -9.53
C GLN A 103 4.74 3.27 -9.27
N ILE A 104 3.81 3.46 -10.21
CA ILE A 104 2.46 2.90 -10.09
C ILE A 104 2.51 1.36 -10.16
N ALA A 105 3.32 0.80 -11.06
CA ALA A 105 3.48 -0.64 -11.21
C ALA A 105 4.10 -1.28 -9.95
N GLN A 106 5.09 -0.62 -9.34
CA GLN A 106 5.68 -1.05 -8.09
C GLN A 106 4.66 -1.00 -6.94
N THR A 107 3.89 0.09 -6.84
CA THR A 107 2.81 0.23 -5.84
C THR A 107 1.78 -0.90 -5.99
N LEU A 108 1.42 -1.24 -7.24
CA LEU A 108 0.49 -2.33 -7.53
C LEU A 108 1.06 -3.70 -7.12
N LYS A 109 2.35 -3.92 -7.36
CA LYS A 109 3.05 -5.15 -6.97
C LYS A 109 3.09 -5.30 -5.45
N GLU A 110 3.44 -4.25 -4.73
CA GLU A 110 3.48 -4.23 -3.27
C GLU A 110 2.09 -4.47 -2.68
N ALA A 111 1.07 -3.80 -3.22
CA ALA A 111 -0.32 -4.01 -2.87
C ALA A 111 -0.79 -5.46 -3.03
N TYR A 112 -0.39 -6.11 -4.14
CA TYR A 112 -0.71 -7.50 -4.39
C TYR A 112 -0.01 -8.45 -3.40
N MET A 113 1.28 -8.22 -3.11
CA MET A 113 2.06 -9.03 -2.17
C MET A 113 1.53 -8.95 -0.74
N VAL A 114 1.16 -7.74 -0.28
CA VAL A 114 0.56 -7.54 1.06
C VAL A 114 -0.77 -8.30 1.19
N ASN A 115 -1.55 -8.39 0.11
CA ASN A 115 -2.81 -9.14 0.11
C ASN A 115 -2.64 -10.67 0.12
N ILE A 116 -1.51 -11.22 -0.31
CA ILE A 116 -1.23 -12.67 -0.30
C ILE A 116 -0.60 -13.13 1.02
N ALA A 117 0.08 -12.22 1.73
CA ALA A 117 0.77 -12.53 2.99
C ALA A 117 -0.17 -12.61 4.22
N ILE A 118 -1.50 -12.57 4.02
CA ILE A 118 -2.55 -12.66 5.04
C ILE A 118 -3.29 -14.00 4.85
#